data_AF-A0A7J6VN20-F1
#
_entry.id   AF-A0A7J6VN20-F1
#
_cell.length_a   1.000
_cell.length_b   1.000
_cell.length_c   1.000
_cell.angle_alpha   90.00
_cell.angle_beta   90.00
_cell.angle_gamma   90.00
#
_symmetry.space_group_name_H-M   'P 1'
#
loop_
_entity.id
_entity.type
_entity.pdbx_description
1 polymer ?
#
loop_
_entity_poly.entity_id
_entity_poly.type
_entity_poly.pdbx_seq_one_letter_code
_entity_poly.pdbx_strand_id
1 'polypeptide(L)'
;MPDMNGIITLVSLQFLSKGKMSISGKNKRDFAEFSMWEAFHDADGNSPGSSVHGNGTVWNIFPQIREKMYLHQQEGFEFLWTNVAGGNEIDVIRQSLHNDDIGGCMISHAPGTGKTFLTIAFLRSYMEVFKECRPVIIAPDCMLLTWEEEFKKWGVDIPFHNFNSLELTGKEDELACRMIQGRTHNQKMIRLAKLLSWSRERSILGISYSLFEKHAGERSVMGKGKKKQREVPYARRILLEKPSLVIFDEGHTPRISRSKIWKALGNIKTGKHIILSGTPLQNNFDELYNILCLVRPQFAERFTTSQTPSHTIGKEDLLEEIRGLIDPFVHVYRGSYKLLL
;
A
#
# COMPACT_ATOMS: atom_id res chain seq x y z
N MET A 1 14.96 -17.96 -38.47
CA MET A 1 13.51 -18.28 -38.36
C MET A 1 12.86 -17.16 -37.58
N PRO A 2 11.73 -16.59 -38.02
CA PRO A 2 11.08 -15.53 -37.25
C PRO A 2 10.59 -16.14 -35.93
N ASP A 3 10.93 -15.47 -34.83
CA ASP A 3 10.54 -15.79 -33.47
C ASP A 3 9.00 -15.90 -33.37
N MET A 4 8.52 -17.03 -32.85
CA MET A 4 7.08 -17.29 -32.64
C MET A 4 6.45 -16.23 -31.73
N ASN A 5 7.23 -15.56 -30.87
CA ASN A 5 6.76 -14.48 -29.99
C ASN A 5 6.36 -13.22 -30.78
N GLY A 6 7.10 -12.86 -31.84
CA GLY A 6 6.78 -11.67 -32.66
C GLY A 6 5.49 -11.83 -33.48
N ILE A 7 5.13 -13.06 -33.84
CA ILE A 7 3.88 -13.37 -34.57
C ILE A 7 2.67 -13.25 -33.64
N ILE A 8 2.78 -13.66 -32.37
CA ILE A 8 1.71 -13.53 -31.38
C ILE A 8 1.42 -12.05 -31.07
N THR A 9 2.45 -11.21 -30.94
CA THR A 9 2.29 -9.76 -30.70
C THR A 9 1.57 -9.04 -31.83
N LEU A 10 1.89 -9.36 -33.09
CA LEU A 10 1.23 -8.77 -34.27
C LEU A 10 -0.21 -9.23 -34.43
N VAL A 11 -0.50 -10.50 -34.10
CA VAL A 11 -1.84 -11.07 -34.14
C VAL A 11 -2.73 -10.40 -33.07
N SER A 12 -2.26 -10.24 -31.84
CA SER A 12 -3.02 -9.59 -30.75
C SER A 12 -3.32 -8.11 -31.00
N LEU A 13 -2.38 -7.36 -31.59
CA LEU A 13 -2.58 -5.95 -31.97
C LEU A 13 -3.53 -5.79 -33.17
N GLN A 14 -3.48 -6.70 -34.16
CA GLN A 14 -4.43 -6.71 -35.27
C GLN A 14 -5.85 -7.10 -34.83
N PHE A 15 -6.01 -7.98 -33.82
CA PHE A 15 -7.31 -8.36 -33.28
C PHE A 15 -8.01 -7.23 -32.52
N LEU A 16 -7.27 -6.31 -31.90
CA LEU A 16 -7.84 -5.10 -31.28
C LEU A 16 -8.27 -4.03 -32.31
N SER A 17 -7.64 -4.02 -33.50
CA SER A 17 -7.95 -3.09 -34.60
C SER A 17 -9.19 -3.49 -35.40
N LYS A 18 -9.47 -4.80 -35.57
CA LYS A 18 -10.60 -5.30 -36.35
C LYS A 18 -11.67 -5.88 -35.45
N GLY A 19 -12.64 -5.04 -35.06
CA GLY A 19 -13.77 -5.38 -34.20
C GLY A 19 -14.75 -6.44 -34.76
N LYS A 20 -14.34 -7.70 -34.86
CA LYS A 20 -15.22 -8.84 -35.17
C LYS A 20 -14.96 -10.03 -34.25
N MET A 21 -15.51 -9.95 -33.05
CA MET A 21 -15.97 -11.14 -32.31
C MET A 21 -17.23 -10.79 -31.54
N SER A 22 -18.32 -11.53 -31.80
CA SER A 22 -19.57 -11.44 -31.05
C SER A 22 -19.41 -12.23 -29.74
N ILE A 23 -19.03 -11.52 -28.68
CA ILE A 23 -19.15 -11.99 -27.30
C ILE A 23 -20.23 -11.13 -26.66
N SER A 24 -21.28 -11.77 -26.14
CA SER A 24 -22.42 -11.08 -25.53
C SER A 24 -22.01 -10.28 -24.29
N GLY A 25 -22.74 -9.19 -24.07
CA GLY A 25 -22.35 -8.04 -23.27
C GLY A 25 -21.98 -8.34 -21.80
N LYS A 26 -21.11 -7.45 -21.30
CA LYS A 26 -20.45 -7.36 -19.97
C LYS A 26 -19.04 -7.94 -19.87
N ASN A 27 -18.66 -8.99 -20.63
CA ASN A 27 -17.30 -9.59 -20.53
C ASN A 27 -16.23 -9.01 -21.48
N LYS A 28 -16.61 -8.23 -22.50
CA LYS A 28 -15.63 -7.67 -23.46
C LYS A 28 -14.68 -6.63 -22.86
N ARG A 29 -15.11 -5.91 -21.81
CA ARG A 29 -14.32 -4.81 -21.22
C ARG A 29 -13.27 -5.33 -20.24
N ASP A 30 -13.67 -6.25 -19.37
CA ASP A 30 -12.76 -6.92 -18.43
C ASP A 30 -11.71 -7.73 -19.21
N PHE A 31 -12.11 -8.39 -20.30
CA PHE A 31 -11.19 -9.06 -21.24
C PHE A 31 -10.23 -8.08 -21.95
N ALA A 32 -10.69 -6.89 -22.31
CA ALA A 32 -9.82 -5.88 -22.94
C ALA A 32 -8.78 -5.34 -21.95
N GLU A 33 -9.17 -5.07 -20.70
CA GLU A 33 -8.25 -4.69 -19.61
C GLU A 33 -7.24 -5.82 -19.31
N PHE A 34 -7.70 -7.08 -19.31
CA PHE A 34 -6.85 -8.25 -19.12
C PHE A 34 -5.85 -8.46 -20.27
N SER A 35 -6.30 -8.44 -21.53
CA SER A 35 -5.40 -8.58 -22.69
C SER A 35 -4.36 -7.44 -22.78
N MET A 36 -4.75 -6.25 -22.33
CA MET A 36 -3.88 -5.08 -22.27
C MET A 36 -2.79 -5.26 -21.22
N TRP A 37 -3.12 -5.87 -20.08
CA TRP A 37 -2.12 -6.25 -19.08
C TRP A 37 -1.17 -7.34 -19.55
N GLU A 38 -1.65 -8.40 -20.20
CA GLU A 38 -0.76 -9.46 -20.72
C GLU A 38 0.26 -8.87 -21.71
N ALA A 39 -0.21 -8.04 -22.63
CA ALA A 39 0.67 -7.27 -23.53
C ALA A 39 1.62 -6.32 -22.78
N PHE A 40 1.25 -5.86 -21.58
CA PHE A 40 2.07 -5.00 -20.73
C PHE A 40 3.14 -5.79 -19.95
N HIS A 41 2.84 -7.04 -19.58
CA HIS A 41 3.73 -7.95 -18.85
C HIS A 41 4.75 -8.65 -19.73
N ASP A 42 4.38 -9.03 -20.96
CA ASP A 42 5.29 -9.69 -21.89
C ASP A 42 6.38 -8.75 -22.44
N ALA A 43 6.29 -7.45 -22.16
CA ALA A 43 7.26 -6.44 -22.54
C ALA A 43 8.42 -6.27 -21.54
N ASP A 44 8.43 -6.98 -20.40
CA ASP A 44 9.47 -6.86 -19.38
C ASP A 44 10.71 -7.73 -19.72
N GLY A 45 11.74 -7.07 -20.24
CA GLY A 45 13.09 -7.62 -20.33
C GLY A 45 13.76 -7.64 -18.96
N ASN A 46 14.25 -8.82 -18.57
CA ASN A 46 14.96 -9.09 -17.32
C ASN A 46 16.07 -8.04 -17.08
N SER A 47 16.02 -7.32 -15.96
CA SER A 47 17.04 -6.36 -15.56
C SER A 47 17.71 -6.80 -14.26
N PRO A 48 19.03 -6.65 -14.12
CA PRO A 48 19.79 -7.30 -13.06
C PRO A 48 19.63 -6.54 -11.75
N GLY A 49 19.41 -7.30 -10.67
CA GLY A 49 19.55 -6.77 -9.32
C GLY A 49 20.99 -6.31 -9.10
N SER A 50 21.15 -5.11 -8.52
CA SER A 50 22.44 -4.65 -8.01
C SER A 50 22.29 -4.03 -6.63
N SER A 51 23.11 -4.53 -5.72
CA SER A 51 23.22 -4.22 -4.31
C SER A 51 23.67 -2.78 -4.03
N VAL A 52 23.00 -2.11 -3.09
CA VAL A 52 23.59 -0.96 -2.38
C VAL A 52 24.79 -1.49 -1.61
N HIS A 53 26.01 -1.03 -1.91
CA HIS A 53 27.21 -1.28 -1.09
C HIS A 53 27.41 -0.13 -0.10
N GLY A 54 27.48 -0.45 1.18
CA GLY A 54 27.80 0.52 2.23
C GLY A 54 27.54 -0.05 3.63
N ASN A 55 28.53 0.10 4.50
CA ASN A 55 28.39 -0.04 5.96
C ASN A 55 27.81 1.28 6.49
N GLY A 56 26.87 1.23 7.45
CA GLY A 56 26.30 2.43 8.06
C GLY A 56 24.82 2.29 8.45
N THR A 57 24.21 3.42 8.81
CA THR A 57 22.80 3.52 9.19
C THR A 57 21.94 4.08 8.06
N VAL A 58 20.63 3.93 8.19
CA VAL A 58 19.63 4.55 7.29
C VAL A 58 19.77 6.08 7.17
N TRP A 59 20.36 6.73 8.19
CA TRP A 59 20.65 8.17 8.15
C TRP A 59 21.72 8.54 7.11
N ASN A 60 22.58 7.60 6.73
CA ASN A 60 23.63 7.83 5.74
C ASN A 60 23.08 7.91 4.31
N ILE A 61 21.85 7.43 4.06
CA ILE A 61 21.23 7.44 2.73
C ILE A 61 20.94 8.88 2.29
N PHE A 62 20.37 9.69 3.19
CA PHE A 62 20.08 11.11 2.96
C PHE A 62 20.37 11.94 4.22
N PRO A 63 21.64 12.27 4.51
CA PRO A 63 22.02 12.93 5.76
C PRO A 63 21.27 14.24 6.02
N GLN A 64 21.00 15.01 4.96
CA GLN A 64 20.33 16.31 5.05
C GLN A 64 18.86 16.24 5.48
N ILE A 65 18.23 15.06 5.43
CA ILE A 65 16.87 14.88 5.94
C ILE A 65 16.86 14.98 7.46
N ARG A 66 17.89 14.44 8.13
CA ARG A 66 18.00 14.45 9.59
C ARG A 66 18.03 15.86 10.17
N GLU A 67 18.76 16.75 9.51
CA GLU A 67 18.90 18.16 9.92
C GLU A 67 17.58 18.94 9.86
N LYS A 68 16.64 18.49 9.01
CA LYS A 68 15.31 19.09 8.84
C LYS A 68 14.26 18.50 9.78
N MET A 69 14.59 17.43 10.50
CA MET A 69 13.68 16.73 11.41
C MET A 69 13.84 17.22 12.85
N TYR A 70 12.70 17.45 13.50
CA TYR A 70 12.66 17.56 14.95
C TYR A 70 13.03 16.23 15.62
N LEU A 71 13.46 16.28 16.89
CA LEU A 71 13.89 15.09 17.64
C LEU A 71 12.83 13.96 17.62
N HIS A 72 11.57 14.30 17.89
CA HIS A 72 10.46 13.33 17.87
C HIS A 72 10.21 12.71 16.48
N GLN A 73 10.59 13.41 15.40
CA GLN A 73 10.52 12.87 14.05
C GLN A 73 11.72 11.96 13.77
N GLN A 74 12.89 12.23 14.34
CA GLN A 74 14.04 11.32 14.24
C GLN A 74 13.77 10.00 14.96
N GLU A 75 13.21 10.06 16.16
CA GLU A 75 12.72 8.88 16.90
C GLU A 75 11.66 8.12 16.10
N GLY A 76 10.67 8.84 15.56
CA GLY A 76 9.65 8.26 14.69
C GLY A 76 10.23 7.62 13.43
N PHE A 77 11.27 8.19 12.85
CA PHE A 77 11.91 7.68 11.64
C PHE A 77 12.66 6.38 11.90
N GLU A 78 13.43 6.32 12.98
CA GLU A 78 14.11 5.09 13.41
C GLU A 78 13.09 4.01 13.76
N PHE A 79 12.01 4.37 14.42
CA PHE A 79 10.92 3.46 14.76
C PHE A 79 10.24 2.84 13.53
N LEU A 80 9.99 3.64 12.48
CA LEU A 80 9.46 3.14 11.20
C LEU A 80 10.42 2.12 10.58
N TRP A 81 11.72 2.42 10.55
CA TRP A 81 12.74 1.52 10.02
C TRP A 81 12.83 0.21 10.80
N THR A 82 12.89 0.28 12.12
CA THR A 82 12.93 -0.91 12.99
C THR A 82 11.73 -1.82 12.76
N ASN A 83 10.52 -1.28 12.68
CA ASN A 83 9.31 -2.09 12.54
C ASN A 83 9.08 -2.67 11.13
N VAL A 84 9.46 -1.92 10.09
CA VAL A 84 9.16 -2.26 8.68
C VAL A 84 10.33 -2.99 7.99
N ALA A 85 11.54 -2.84 8.53
CA ALA A 85 12.77 -3.41 7.97
C ALA A 85 13.61 -4.20 8.99
N GLY A 86 13.23 -4.26 10.26
CA GLY A 86 13.92 -5.03 11.29
C GLY A 86 15.15 -4.35 11.90
N GLY A 87 15.41 -3.08 11.57
CA GLY A 87 16.49 -2.30 12.15
C GLY A 87 16.73 -0.99 11.41
N ASN A 88 17.73 -0.22 11.87
CA ASN A 88 18.18 1.03 11.29
C ASN A 88 19.64 0.95 10.76
N GLU A 89 20.33 -0.15 11.00
CA GLU A 89 21.63 -0.47 10.42
C GLU A 89 21.45 -1.25 9.12
N ILE A 90 22.14 -0.83 8.06
CA ILE A 90 21.94 -1.39 6.72
C ILE A 90 22.30 -2.89 6.67
N ASP A 91 23.31 -3.33 7.43
CA ASP A 91 23.71 -4.74 7.48
C ASP A 91 22.69 -5.62 8.21
N VAL A 92 22.13 -5.12 9.31
CA VAL A 92 21.04 -5.79 10.04
C VAL A 92 19.79 -5.88 9.16
N ILE A 93 19.43 -4.80 8.47
CA ILE A 93 18.27 -4.76 7.56
C ILE A 93 18.40 -5.84 6.47
N ARG A 94 19.59 -6.04 5.90
CA ARG A 94 19.82 -7.08 4.87
C ARG A 94 19.62 -8.50 5.40
N GLN A 95 20.00 -8.75 6.66
CA GLN A 95 19.89 -10.06 7.29
C GLN A 95 18.47 -10.38 7.73
N SER A 96 17.69 -9.35 8.08
CA SER A 96 16.35 -9.52 8.65
C SER A 96 15.23 -9.67 7.62
N LEU A 97 15.51 -9.66 6.30
CA LEU A 97 14.49 -9.63 5.24
C LEU A 97 13.48 -10.80 5.25
N HIS A 98 13.81 -11.90 5.92
CA HIS A 98 12.96 -13.08 6.06
C HIS A 98 12.44 -13.28 7.49
N ASN A 99 12.55 -12.28 8.36
CA ASN A 99 12.07 -12.38 9.72
C ASN A 99 10.54 -12.15 9.78
N ASP A 100 9.82 -13.15 10.30
CA ASP A 100 8.38 -13.11 10.55
C ASP A 100 7.99 -12.03 11.58
N ASP A 101 8.95 -11.58 12.40
CA ASP A 101 8.78 -10.47 13.32
C ASP A 101 8.90 -9.08 12.64
N ILE A 102 9.00 -9.00 11.32
CA ILE A 102 8.87 -7.73 10.57
C ILE A 102 7.44 -7.55 10.09
N GLY A 103 6.91 -6.34 10.25
CA GLY A 103 5.56 -6.03 9.83
C GLY A 103 5.31 -4.54 9.68
N GLY A 104 4.19 -4.12 10.24
CA GLY A 104 3.75 -2.74 10.29
C GLY A 104 3.91 -2.11 11.68
N CYS A 105 3.49 -0.86 11.75
CA CYS A 105 3.43 -0.09 13.00
C CYS A 105 2.44 1.07 12.88
N MET A 106 2.24 1.77 14.00
CA MET A 106 1.40 2.96 14.07
C MET A 106 2.19 4.18 14.56
N ILE A 107 2.04 5.29 13.86
CA ILE A 107 2.51 6.61 14.26
C ILE A 107 1.32 7.42 14.78
N SER A 108 1.19 7.46 16.11
CA SER A 108 0.15 8.18 16.86
C SER A 108 0.68 9.54 17.33
N HIS A 109 1.02 10.39 16.38
CA HIS A 109 1.50 11.75 16.68
C HIS A 109 0.37 12.75 16.49
N ALA A 110 0.23 13.72 17.40
CA ALA A 110 -0.82 14.75 17.34
C ALA A 110 -0.88 15.47 15.97
N PRO A 111 -2.03 16.05 15.57
CA PRO A 111 -2.13 16.84 14.35
C PRO A 111 -1.12 17.99 14.34
N GLY A 112 -0.57 18.31 13.16
CA GLY A 112 0.43 19.39 13.02
C GLY A 112 1.87 19.04 13.42
N THR A 113 2.15 17.82 13.89
CA THR A 113 3.51 17.38 14.28
C THR A 113 4.42 16.95 13.12
N GLY A 114 3.91 17.02 11.88
CA GLY A 114 4.66 16.70 10.65
C GLY A 114 4.74 15.22 10.28
N LYS A 115 3.72 14.41 10.61
CA LYS A 115 3.62 12.98 10.21
C LYS A 115 3.83 12.75 8.71
N THR A 116 3.29 13.62 7.87
CA THR A 116 3.43 13.54 6.42
C THR A 116 4.89 13.66 6.01
N PHE A 117 5.61 14.69 6.50
CA PHE A 117 7.05 14.84 6.23
C PHE A 117 7.87 13.65 6.75
N LEU A 118 7.61 13.22 7.98
CA LEU A 118 8.23 12.01 8.56
C LEU A 118 8.07 10.80 7.63
N THR A 119 6.86 10.57 7.14
CA THR A 119 6.54 9.43 6.26
C THR A 119 7.18 9.58 4.88
N ILE A 120 7.19 10.79 4.30
CA ILE A 120 7.85 11.06 3.01
C ILE A 120 9.35 10.80 3.11
N ALA A 121 9.99 11.27 4.19
CA ALA A 121 11.40 11.02 4.45
C ALA A 121 11.70 9.53 4.59
N PHE A 122 10.88 8.81 5.36
CA PHE A 122 10.95 7.36 5.46
C PHE A 122 10.83 6.71 4.09
N LEU A 123 9.77 6.98 3.33
CA LEU A 123 9.53 6.41 2.00
C LEU A 123 10.70 6.66 1.04
N ARG A 124 11.22 7.89 1.02
CA ARG A 124 12.37 8.26 0.19
C ARG A 124 13.58 7.39 0.50
N SER A 125 13.93 7.23 1.78
CA SER A 125 15.05 6.38 2.21
C SER A 125 14.77 4.89 2.01
N TYR A 126 13.54 4.45 2.27
CA TYR A 126 13.12 3.06 2.20
C TYR A 126 13.16 2.54 0.77
N MET A 127 12.60 3.31 -0.18
CA MET A 127 12.65 2.97 -1.60
C MET A 127 14.09 3.02 -2.14
N GLU A 128 15.00 3.76 -1.51
CA GLU A 128 16.41 3.77 -1.90
C GLU A 128 17.12 2.46 -1.57
N VAL A 129 16.80 1.85 -0.43
CA VAL A 129 17.29 0.52 -0.06
C VAL A 129 16.52 -0.57 -0.82
N PHE A 130 15.19 -0.45 -0.89
CA PHE A 130 14.29 -1.41 -1.51
C PHE A 130 13.77 -0.87 -2.85
N LYS A 131 14.58 -1.03 -3.91
CA LYS A 131 14.26 -0.53 -5.27
C LYS A 131 12.95 -1.08 -5.84
N GLU A 132 12.62 -2.32 -5.49
CA GLU A 132 11.35 -2.96 -5.88
C GLU A 132 10.16 -2.63 -4.97
N CYS A 133 10.34 -1.72 -4.01
CA CYS A 133 9.23 -1.26 -3.18
C CYS A 133 8.15 -0.60 -4.06
N ARG A 134 6.90 -0.98 -3.82
CA ARG A 134 5.70 -0.40 -4.42
C ARG A 134 4.79 0.10 -3.30
N PRO A 135 5.01 1.32 -2.78
CA PRO A 135 4.16 1.87 -1.72
C PRO A 135 2.80 2.30 -2.23
N VAL A 136 1.77 2.10 -1.40
CA VAL A 136 0.43 2.68 -1.57
C VAL A 136 0.09 3.55 -0.37
N ILE A 137 -0.34 4.78 -0.61
CA ILE A 137 -0.91 5.67 0.40
C ILE A 137 -2.42 5.65 0.25
N ILE A 138 -3.12 5.19 1.29
CA ILE A 138 -4.57 5.21 1.40
C ILE A 138 -4.97 6.31 2.37
N ALA A 139 -5.66 7.33 1.88
CA ALA A 139 -5.98 8.54 2.65
C ALA A 139 -7.42 9.01 2.40
N PRO A 140 -7.96 9.98 3.15
CA PRO A 140 -9.12 10.73 2.71
C PRO A 140 -8.85 11.41 1.36
N ASP A 141 -9.88 11.52 0.51
CA ASP A 141 -9.74 12.08 -0.85
C ASP A 141 -9.09 13.48 -0.87
N CYS A 142 -9.54 14.35 0.04
CA CYS A 142 -9.00 15.70 0.19
C CYS A 142 -7.51 15.75 0.60
N MET A 143 -6.98 14.69 1.23
CA MET A 143 -5.59 14.68 1.69
C MET A 143 -4.62 14.31 0.56
N LEU A 144 -5.06 13.64 -0.51
CA LEU A 144 -4.16 13.17 -1.57
C LEU A 144 -3.48 14.32 -2.32
N LEU A 145 -4.16 15.46 -2.48
CA LEU A 145 -3.55 16.67 -3.03
C LEU A 145 -2.49 17.26 -2.08
N THR A 146 -2.77 17.28 -0.78
CA THR A 146 -1.78 17.69 0.23
C THR A 146 -0.54 16.81 0.20
N TRP A 147 -0.70 15.49 0.01
CA TRP A 147 0.43 14.57 -0.17
C TRP A 147 1.25 14.92 -1.42
N GLU A 148 0.61 15.18 -2.56
CA GLU A 148 1.30 15.63 -3.77
C GLU A 148 2.12 16.92 -3.56
N GLU A 149 1.52 17.90 -2.89
CA GLU A 149 2.17 19.18 -2.58
C GLU A 149 3.38 18.99 -1.66
N GLU A 150 3.27 18.15 -0.64
CA GLU A 150 4.38 17.83 0.26
C GLU A 150 5.50 17.07 -0.47
N PHE A 151 5.19 16.11 -1.35
CA PHE A 151 6.22 15.44 -2.19
C PHE A 151 6.99 16.44 -3.06
N LYS A 152 6.29 17.42 -3.67
CA LYS A 152 6.90 18.50 -4.45
C LYS A 152 7.77 19.42 -3.57
N LYS A 153 7.22 19.86 -2.44
CA LYS A 153 7.90 20.75 -1.46
C LYS A 153 9.21 20.17 -0.95
N TRP A 154 9.26 18.87 -0.69
CA TRP A 154 10.45 18.20 -0.16
C TRP A 154 11.43 17.72 -1.25
N GLY A 155 11.16 18.02 -2.52
CA GLY A 155 12.04 17.69 -3.65
C GLY A 155 12.30 16.20 -3.75
N VAL A 156 11.26 15.37 -3.51
CA VAL A 156 11.38 13.92 -3.64
C VAL A 156 11.13 13.57 -5.10
N ASP A 157 12.18 13.13 -5.79
CA ASP A 157 12.10 12.71 -7.20
C ASP A 157 11.55 11.28 -7.32
N ILE A 158 10.31 11.11 -6.84
CA ILE A 158 9.55 9.86 -6.95
C ILE A 158 8.17 10.25 -7.49
N PRO A 159 7.73 9.71 -8.65
CA PRO A 159 6.39 9.95 -9.15
C PRO A 159 5.33 9.55 -8.13
N PHE A 160 4.33 10.43 -7.94
CA PHE A 160 3.16 10.16 -7.13
C PHE A 160 1.93 10.12 -8.03
N HIS A 161 1.37 8.92 -8.23
CA HIS A 161 0.18 8.71 -9.03
C HIS A 161 -1.06 8.80 -8.15
N ASN A 162 -1.73 9.94 -8.20
CA ASN A 162 -3.02 10.11 -7.52
C ASN A 162 -4.15 9.46 -8.32
N PHE A 163 -4.63 8.31 -7.83
CA PHE A 163 -5.68 7.50 -8.44
C PHE A 163 -7.07 8.19 -8.40
N ASN A 164 -7.24 9.18 -7.52
CA ASN A 164 -8.46 9.97 -7.44
C ASN A 164 -8.52 11.01 -8.54
N SER A 165 -7.37 11.60 -8.90
CA SER A 165 -7.25 12.53 -10.02
C SER A 165 -7.57 11.84 -11.36
N LEU A 166 -8.25 12.57 -12.24
CA LEU A 166 -8.57 12.16 -13.61
C LEU A 166 -7.61 12.74 -14.64
N GLU A 167 -6.51 13.32 -14.19
CA GLU A 167 -5.48 13.91 -15.05
C GLU A 167 -4.21 13.06 -15.00
N LEU A 168 -3.55 12.93 -16.14
CA LEU A 168 -2.19 12.35 -16.19
C LEU A 168 -1.19 13.43 -15.80
N THR A 169 -0.21 13.04 -15.00
CA THR A 169 0.85 13.94 -14.52
C THR A 169 1.97 14.13 -15.54
N GLY A 170 2.00 13.28 -16.59
CA GLY A 170 3.12 13.18 -17.53
C GLY A 170 4.29 12.37 -16.98
N LYS A 171 4.17 11.85 -15.75
CA LYS A 171 5.13 10.93 -15.12
C LYS A 171 4.69 9.47 -15.19
N GLU A 172 3.61 9.19 -15.91
CA GLU A 172 3.14 7.83 -16.18
C GLU A 172 4.01 7.14 -17.23
N ASP A 173 4.08 5.82 -17.14
CA ASP A 173 4.82 4.96 -18.06
C ASP A 173 4.32 5.15 -19.50
N GLU A 174 5.26 5.19 -20.44
CA GLU A 174 4.96 5.47 -21.85
C GLU A 174 4.10 4.37 -22.47
N LEU A 175 4.34 3.10 -22.13
CA LEU A 175 3.52 1.98 -22.62
C LEU A 175 2.09 2.07 -22.07
N ALA A 176 1.94 2.42 -20.80
CA ALA A 176 0.63 2.59 -20.16
C ALA A 176 -0.15 3.75 -20.81
N CYS A 177 0.53 4.84 -21.15
CA CYS A 177 -0.06 5.96 -21.87
C CYS A 177 -0.45 5.56 -23.30
N ARG A 178 0.40 4.82 -24.03
CA ARG A 178 0.11 4.30 -25.37
C ARG A 178 -1.15 3.42 -25.38
N MET A 179 -1.32 2.59 -24.37
CA MET A 179 -2.48 1.72 -24.22
C MET A 179 -3.82 2.46 -24.08
N ILE A 180 -3.77 3.74 -23.65
CA ILE A 180 -4.97 4.57 -23.45
C ILE A 180 -5.09 5.72 -24.44
N GLN A 181 -4.21 5.80 -25.44
CA GLN A 181 -4.27 6.81 -26.48
C GLN A 181 -5.65 6.83 -27.16
N GLY A 182 -6.21 8.03 -27.35
CA GLY A 182 -7.57 8.23 -27.86
C GLY A 182 -8.70 7.91 -26.87
N ARG A 183 -8.39 7.44 -25.65
CA ARG A 183 -9.36 7.14 -24.57
C ARG A 183 -9.11 7.96 -23.31
N THR A 184 -8.42 9.10 -23.43
CA THR A 184 -8.00 9.97 -22.32
C THR A 184 -9.17 10.63 -21.58
N HIS A 185 -10.36 10.72 -22.19
CA HIS A 185 -11.58 11.18 -21.51
C HIS A 185 -12.24 10.09 -20.64
N ASN A 186 -11.78 8.84 -20.73
CA ASN A 186 -12.34 7.74 -19.98
C ASN A 186 -11.63 7.59 -18.63
N GLN A 187 -12.34 7.96 -17.57
CA GLN A 187 -11.86 7.90 -16.19
C GLN A 187 -11.28 6.53 -15.79
N LYS A 188 -11.81 5.42 -16.34
CA LYS A 188 -11.30 4.08 -16.05
C LYS A 188 -9.94 3.84 -16.69
N MET A 189 -9.77 4.33 -17.92
CA MET A 189 -8.51 4.17 -18.66
C MET A 189 -7.41 5.01 -18.02
N ILE A 190 -7.70 6.25 -17.60
CA ILE A 190 -6.74 7.09 -16.87
C ILE A 190 -6.28 6.39 -15.59
N ARG A 191 -7.22 5.86 -14.80
CA ARG A 191 -6.92 5.11 -13.58
C ARG A 191 -6.11 3.85 -13.86
N LEU A 192 -6.44 3.12 -14.93
CA LEU A 192 -5.69 1.95 -15.35
C LEU A 192 -4.26 2.34 -15.73
N ALA A 193 -4.05 3.38 -16.52
CA ALA A 193 -2.71 3.85 -16.89
C ALA A 193 -1.87 4.22 -15.66
N LYS A 194 -2.45 4.95 -14.69
CA LYS A 194 -1.80 5.25 -13.41
C LYS A 194 -1.41 4.01 -12.62
N LEU A 195 -2.34 3.04 -12.54
CA LEU A 195 -2.13 1.81 -11.80
C LEU A 195 -1.06 0.92 -12.45
N LEU A 196 -1.06 0.86 -13.78
CA LEU A 196 -0.08 0.13 -14.58
C LEU A 196 1.32 0.77 -14.45
N SER A 197 1.40 2.10 -14.60
CA SER A 197 2.64 2.87 -14.39
C SER A 197 3.20 2.57 -12.99
N TRP A 198 2.36 2.70 -11.97
CA TRP A 198 2.76 2.41 -10.60
C TRP A 198 3.25 0.97 -10.39
N SER A 199 2.60 -0.01 -11.02
CA SER A 199 2.94 -1.41 -10.82
C SER A 199 4.32 -1.81 -11.40
N ARG A 200 4.86 -1.02 -12.33
CA ARG A 200 6.14 -1.30 -13.01
C ARG A 200 7.24 -0.38 -12.55
N GLU A 201 6.99 0.93 -12.53
CA GLU A 201 8.00 1.94 -12.27
C GLU A 201 8.13 2.26 -10.78
N ARG A 202 9.32 2.71 -10.39
CA ARG A 202 9.60 3.21 -9.04
C ARG A 202 8.79 4.47 -8.77
N SER A 203 7.64 4.30 -8.14
CA SER A 203 6.67 5.36 -7.88
C SER A 203 5.78 5.02 -6.68
N ILE A 204 4.90 5.95 -6.31
CA ILE A 204 3.96 5.81 -5.19
C ILE A 204 2.54 5.99 -5.73
N LEU A 205 1.61 5.13 -5.29
CA LEU A 205 0.19 5.27 -5.60
C LEU A 205 -0.54 5.93 -4.43
N GLY A 206 -1.24 7.03 -4.69
CA GLY A 206 -2.21 7.61 -3.75
C GLY A 206 -3.63 7.21 -4.13
N ILE A 207 -4.43 6.70 -3.20
CA ILE A 207 -5.83 6.32 -3.44
C ILE A 207 -6.70 6.59 -2.23
N SER A 208 -7.95 7.03 -2.44
CA SER A 208 -8.86 7.22 -1.30
C SER A 208 -9.40 5.90 -0.77
N TYR A 209 -9.77 5.86 0.51
CA TYR A 209 -10.48 4.70 1.08
C TYR A 209 -11.71 4.29 0.26
N SER A 210 -12.50 5.26 -0.23
CA SER A 210 -13.70 4.99 -1.03
C SER A 210 -13.39 4.38 -2.39
N LEU A 211 -12.34 4.85 -3.08
CA LEU A 211 -11.92 4.25 -4.35
C LEU A 211 -11.25 2.90 -4.15
N PHE A 212 -10.47 2.73 -3.08
CA PHE A 212 -9.89 1.45 -2.73
C PHE A 212 -10.99 0.41 -2.45
N GLU A 213 -11.98 0.71 -1.60
CA GLU A 213 -13.12 -0.20 -1.35
C GLU A 213 -13.82 -0.56 -2.68
N LYS A 214 -14.05 0.44 -3.54
CA LYS A 214 -14.73 0.23 -4.83
C LYS A 214 -13.96 -0.70 -5.78
N HIS A 215 -12.63 -0.64 -5.79
CA HIS A 215 -11.79 -1.36 -6.76
C HIS A 215 -11.21 -2.66 -6.19
N ALA A 216 -10.97 -2.73 -4.89
CA ALA A 216 -10.37 -3.87 -4.20
C ALA A 216 -11.36 -4.68 -3.35
N GLY A 217 -12.51 -4.09 -2.99
CA GLY A 217 -13.51 -4.74 -2.16
C GLY A 217 -14.23 -5.91 -2.82
N GLU A 218 -14.81 -6.77 -1.99
CA GLU A 218 -15.62 -7.89 -2.43
C GLU A 218 -16.92 -7.40 -3.08
N ARG A 219 -17.23 -7.90 -4.28
CA ARG A 219 -18.50 -7.60 -4.94
C ARG A 219 -19.60 -8.50 -4.36
N SER A 220 -20.63 -7.91 -3.74
CA SER A 220 -21.77 -8.66 -3.20
C SER A 220 -22.41 -9.55 -4.28
N VAL A 221 -22.58 -10.83 -3.96
CA VAL A 221 -23.28 -11.82 -4.78
C VAL A 221 -24.79 -11.61 -4.62
N MET A 222 -25.32 -10.47 -5.05
CA MET A 222 -26.77 -10.28 -5.11
C MET A 222 -27.25 -10.54 -6.54
N GLY A 223 -27.50 -11.82 -6.83
CA GLY A 223 -28.01 -12.29 -8.11
C GLY A 223 -28.12 -13.81 -8.11
N LYS A 224 -29.30 -14.34 -7.78
CA LYS A 224 -29.67 -15.74 -8.00
C LYS A 224 -29.52 -16.04 -9.50
N GLY A 225 -28.47 -16.78 -9.89
CA GLY A 225 -28.31 -17.24 -11.26
C GLY A 225 -26.86 -17.52 -11.67
N LYS A 226 -26.53 -18.82 -11.69
CA LYS A 226 -25.33 -19.47 -12.28
C LYS A 226 -23.96 -19.01 -11.73
N LYS A 227 -23.25 -19.96 -11.10
CA LYS A 227 -21.79 -19.93 -10.85
C LYS A 227 -21.04 -19.83 -12.19
N LYS A 228 -21.00 -18.64 -12.81
CA LYS A 228 -19.93 -18.31 -13.76
C LYS A 228 -18.74 -17.88 -12.93
N GLN A 229 -17.60 -18.52 -13.16
CA GLN A 229 -16.30 -18.12 -12.66
C GLN A 229 -16.11 -16.64 -13.02
N ARG A 230 -16.36 -15.75 -12.05
CA ARG A 230 -16.23 -14.32 -12.26
C ARG A 230 -14.75 -14.02 -12.19
N GLU A 231 -14.19 -13.69 -13.35
CA GLU A 231 -12.84 -13.14 -13.47
C GLU A 231 -12.68 -12.01 -12.44
N VAL A 232 -11.65 -12.10 -11.61
CA VAL A 232 -11.35 -11.07 -10.62
C VAL A 232 -10.96 -9.82 -11.40
N PRO A 233 -11.60 -8.65 -11.16
CA PRO A 233 -11.26 -7.43 -11.87
C PRO A 233 -9.78 -7.16 -11.76
N TYR A 234 -9.13 -6.91 -12.89
CA TYR A 234 -7.68 -6.84 -12.99
C TYR A 234 -7.06 -5.80 -12.03
N ALA A 235 -7.67 -4.62 -11.91
CA ALA A 235 -7.29 -3.59 -10.94
C ALA A 235 -7.34 -4.07 -9.48
N ARG A 236 -8.29 -4.95 -9.12
CA ARG A 236 -8.36 -5.55 -7.78
C ARG A 236 -7.11 -6.38 -7.50
N ARG A 237 -6.69 -7.20 -8.48
CA ARG A 237 -5.52 -8.05 -8.34
C ARG A 237 -4.27 -7.21 -8.09
N ILE A 238 -4.04 -6.18 -8.89
CA ILE A 238 -2.90 -5.27 -8.68
C ILE A 238 -2.95 -4.63 -7.29
N LEU A 239 -4.08 -4.03 -6.91
CA LEU A 239 -4.22 -3.31 -5.64
C LEU A 239 -4.05 -4.18 -4.40
N LEU A 240 -4.22 -5.50 -4.52
CA LEU A 240 -4.06 -6.45 -3.41
C LEU A 240 -2.72 -7.18 -3.42
N GLU A 241 -2.16 -7.48 -4.61
CA GLU A 241 -0.97 -8.34 -4.74
C GLU A 241 0.34 -7.55 -4.92
N LYS A 242 0.31 -6.37 -5.57
CA LYS A 242 1.51 -5.59 -5.88
C LYS A 242 2.03 -4.69 -4.75
N PRO A 243 1.21 -4.16 -3.82
CA PRO A 243 1.74 -3.33 -2.74
C PRO A 243 2.77 -4.10 -1.92
N SER A 244 3.95 -3.51 -1.71
CA SER A 244 4.94 -4.05 -0.78
C SER A 244 4.88 -3.36 0.59
N LEU A 245 4.30 -2.15 0.63
CA LEU A 245 4.15 -1.29 1.80
C LEU A 245 2.85 -0.49 1.65
N VAL A 246 2.05 -0.40 2.71
CA VAL A 246 0.83 0.42 2.70
C VAL A 246 0.87 1.43 3.83
N ILE A 247 0.47 2.67 3.54
CA ILE A 247 0.34 3.76 4.50
C ILE A 247 -1.13 4.12 4.59
N PHE A 248 -1.69 4.03 5.79
CA PHE A 248 -3.06 4.44 6.10
C PHE A 248 -3.02 5.81 6.76
N ASP A 249 -3.35 6.85 6.01
CA ASP A 249 -3.50 8.20 6.58
C ASP A 249 -4.90 8.39 7.16
N GLU A 250 -4.99 9.14 8.26
CA GLU A 250 -6.18 9.18 9.11
C GLU A 250 -6.72 7.77 9.42
N GLY A 251 -5.82 6.89 9.85
CA GLY A 251 -6.05 5.47 10.12
C GLY A 251 -7.05 5.17 11.25
N HIS A 252 -7.75 6.19 11.76
CA HIS A 252 -8.97 6.00 12.53
C HIS A 252 -10.17 5.61 11.66
N THR A 253 -10.15 5.96 10.37
CA THR A 253 -11.19 5.62 9.39
C THR A 253 -11.48 4.12 9.27
N PRO A 254 -10.46 3.22 9.18
CA PRO A 254 -10.70 1.78 9.11
C PRO A 254 -11.09 1.11 10.44
N ARG A 255 -11.19 1.81 11.58
CA ARG A 255 -11.40 1.19 12.92
C ARG A 255 -12.69 0.36 13.10
N ILE A 256 -13.58 0.32 12.09
CA ILE A 256 -14.82 -0.47 12.11
C ILE A 256 -14.59 -1.79 11.36
N SER A 257 -14.32 -2.85 12.12
CA SER A 257 -14.08 -4.23 11.65
C SER A 257 -15.18 -4.83 10.74
N ARG A 258 -16.41 -4.28 10.82
CA ARG A 258 -17.55 -4.71 9.99
C ARG A 258 -17.68 -3.97 8.66
N SER A 259 -16.85 -2.96 8.42
CA SER A 259 -16.93 -2.17 7.19
C SER A 259 -16.41 -2.96 5.98
N LYS A 260 -16.94 -2.65 4.80
CA LYS A 260 -16.47 -3.25 3.54
C LYS A 260 -15.03 -2.87 3.25
N ILE A 261 -14.64 -1.63 3.58
CA ILE A 261 -13.25 -1.17 3.51
C ILE A 261 -12.34 -2.03 4.40
N TRP A 262 -12.71 -2.35 5.64
CA TRP A 262 -11.88 -3.21 6.51
C TRP A 262 -11.54 -4.55 5.85
N LYS A 263 -12.55 -5.22 5.31
CA LYS A 263 -12.37 -6.48 4.56
C LYS A 263 -11.51 -6.31 3.32
N ALA A 264 -11.63 -5.18 2.63
CA ALA A 264 -10.78 -4.89 1.47
C ALA A 264 -9.31 -4.70 1.89
N LEU A 265 -9.06 -3.95 2.97
CA LEU A 265 -7.72 -3.70 3.51
C LEU A 265 -7.06 -4.99 4.04
N GLY A 266 -7.81 -5.83 4.74
CA GLY A 266 -7.31 -7.12 5.25
C GLY A 266 -6.98 -8.14 4.15
N ASN A 267 -7.39 -7.89 2.90
CA ASN A 267 -7.06 -8.75 1.76
C ASN A 267 -5.76 -8.31 1.03
N ILE A 268 -5.11 -7.23 1.47
CA ILE A 268 -3.82 -6.82 0.92
C ILE A 268 -2.77 -7.86 1.32
N LYS A 269 -1.95 -8.30 0.36
CA LYS A 269 -1.02 -9.43 0.55
C LYS A 269 0.16 -9.11 1.47
N THR A 270 0.64 -7.87 1.47
CA THR A 270 1.73 -7.46 2.37
C THR A 270 1.23 -7.25 3.79
N GLY A 271 2.04 -7.61 4.79
CA GLY A 271 1.81 -7.26 6.20
C GLY A 271 2.48 -5.95 6.62
N LYS A 272 3.21 -5.28 5.73
CA LYS A 272 3.92 -4.03 6.03
C LYS A 272 2.97 -2.85 5.92
N HIS A 273 2.32 -2.54 7.04
CA HIS A 273 1.31 -1.49 7.15
C HIS A 273 1.72 -0.39 8.13
N ILE A 274 1.78 0.86 7.68
CA ILE A 274 2.01 2.02 8.54
C ILE A 274 0.68 2.75 8.74
N ILE A 275 0.20 2.82 9.98
CA ILE A 275 -0.99 3.61 10.32
C ILE A 275 -0.55 4.98 10.83
N LEU A 276 -0.98 6.05 10.17
CA LEU A 276 -0.82 7.41 10.66
C LEU A 276 -2.12 7.87 11.33
N SER A 277 -2.02 8.32 12.58
CA SER A 277 -3.18 8.84 13.29
C SER A 277 -2.83 10.09 14.07
N GLY A 278 -3.67 11.11 13.93
CA GLY A 278 -3.65 12.30 14.78
C GLY A 278 -4.45 12.14 16.07
N THR A 279 -5.35 11.16 16.13
CA THR A 279 -6.28 11.01 17.24
C THR A 279 -5.76 10.01 18.28
N PRO A 280 -5.92 10.30 19.57
CA PRO A 280 -5.71 9.32 20.64
C PRO A 280 -6.41 8.00 20.33
N LEU A 281 -5.78 6.90 20.72
CA LEU A 281 -6.47 5.61 20.79
C LEU A 281 -7.48 5.69 21.94
N GLN A 282 -8.72 5.29 21.68
CA GLN A 282 -9.79 5.28 22.68
C GLN A 282 -9.64 4.14 23.69
N ASN A 283 -8.57 3.36 23.56
CA ASN A 283 -8.13 2.36 24.54
C ASN A 283 -9.22 1.31 24.81
N ASN A 284 -9.91 0.89 23.76
CA ASN A 284 -10.85 -0.23 23.81
C ASN A 284 -10.30 -1.43 23.04
N PHE A 285 -10.74 -2.62 23.46
CA PHE A 285 -10.22 -3.88 22.93
C PHE A 285 -10.38 -3.99 21.42
N ASP A 286 -11.57 -3.68 20.88
CA ASP A 286 -11.85 -3.82 19.45
C ASP A 286 -10.93 -2.94 18.60
N GLU A 287 -10.71 -1.70 19.00
CA GLU A 287 -9.82 -0.77 18.31
C GLU A 287 -8.36 -1.24 18.32
N LEU A 288 -7.87 -1.63 19.49
CA LEU A 288 -6.52 -2.15 19.66
C LEU A 288 -6.32 -3.44 18.86
N TYR A 289 -7.25 -4.39 18.98
CA TYR A 289 -7.22 -5.64 18.24
C TYR A 289 -7.27 -5.45 16.73
N ASN A 290 -8.09 -4.51 16.25
CA ASN A 290 -8.15 -4.16 14.84
C ASN A 290 -6.80 -3.61 14.36
N ILE A 291 -6.19 -2.69 15.11
CA ILE A 291 -4.86 -2.16 14.78
C ILE A 291 -3.85 -3.29 14.70
N LEU A 292 -3.81 -4.18 15.70
CA LEU A 292 -2.91 -5.33 15.72
C LEU A 292 -3.11 -6.23 14.50
N CYS A 293 -4.36 -6.53 14.12
CA CYS A 293 -4.68 -7.29 12.91
C CYS A 293 -4.11 -6.65 11.63
N LEU A 294 -4.13 -5.31 11.53
CA LEU A 294 -3.59 -4.62 10.38
C LEU A 294 -2.07 -4.57 10.39
N VAL A 295 -1.46 -4.16 11.49
CA VAL A 295 -0.01 -3.90 11.52
C VAL A 295 0.79 -5.18 11.76
N ARG A 296 0.22 -6.18 12.41
CA ARG A 296 0.88 -7.43 12.82
C ARG A 296 -0.07 -8.63 12.75
N PRO A 297 -0.57 -9.01 11.56
CA PRO A 297 -1.56 -10.08 11.40
C PRO A 297 -1.11 -11.42 12.01
N GLN A 298 0.17 -11.80 11.86
CA GLN A 298 0.70 -13.03 12.45
C GLN A 298 0.66 -13.04 13.99
N PHE A 299 0.89 -11.88 14.64
CA PHE A 299 0.78 -11.74 16.09
C PHE A 299 -0.68 -11.82 16.53
N ALA A 300 -1.59 -11.20 15.77
CA ALA A 300 -3.03 -11.29 16.03
C ALA A 300 -3.54 -12.74 15.95
N GLU A 301 -3.09 -13.52 14.97
CA GLU A 301 -3.42 -14.95 14.86
C GLU A 301 -2.94 -15.73 16.09
N ARG A 302 -1.68 -15.55 16.51
CA ARG A 302 -1.14 -16.20 17.72
C ARG A 302 -1.97 -15.86 18.96
N PHE A 303 -2.33 -14.58 19.14
CA PHE A 303 -3.17 -14.12 20.24
C PHE A 303 -4.57 -14.78 20.25
N THR A 304 -5.20 -14.96 19.09
CA THR A 304 -6.49 -15.67 19.02
C THR A 304 -6.35 -17.16 19.35
N THR A 305 -5.25 -17.80 18.95
CA THR A 305 -5.02 -19.23 19.22
C THR A 305 -4.66 -19.53 20.67
N SER A 306 -3.98 -18.62 21.37
CA SER A 306 -3.64 -18.79 22.79
C SER A 306 -4.84 -18.60 23.73
N GLN A 307 -5.93 -17.99 23.24
CA GLN A 307 -7.14 -17.72 24.02
C GLN A 307 -8.30 -18.70 23.77
N THR A 308 -8.01 -19.96 23.44
CA THR A 308 -9.05 -21.02 23.58
C THR A 308 -9.66 -20.94 24.98
N PRO A 309 -10.99 -20.77 25.10
CA PRO A 309 -11.61 -20.16 26.27
C PRO A 309 -11.53 -21.06 27.50
N SER A 310 -10.59 -20.78 28.40
CA SER A 310 -10.91 -20.93 29.83
C SER A 310 -11.75 -19.70 30.21
N HIS A 311 -12.98 -19.93 30.64
CA HIS A 311 -14.03 -18.93 30.90
C HIS A 311 -13.74 -17.90 32.03
N THR A 312 -12.49 -17.48 32.25
CA THR A 312 -12.08 -16.81 33.49
C THR A 312 -11.28 -15.51 33.34
N ILE A 313 -11.00 -15.03 32.12
CA ILE A 313 -10.23 -13.78 31.95
C ILE A 313 -11.20 -12.59 31.89
N GLY A 314 -11.00 -11.59 32.75
CA GLY A 314 -11.78 -10.35 32.74
C GLY A 314 -11.53 -9.53 31.49
N LYS A 315 -12.51 -8.71 31.06
CA LYS A 315 -12.33 -7.81 29.91
C LYS A 315 -11.17 -6.82 30.09
N GLU A 316 -10.87 -6.43 31.34
CA GLU A 316 -9.78 -5.52 31.66
C GLU A 316 -8.41 -6.20 31.52
N ASP A 317 -8.27 -7.44 32.00
CA ASP A 317 -7.04 -8.24 31.86
C ASP A 317 -6.70 -8.47 30.38
N LEU A 318 -7.72 -8.79 29.58
CA LEU A 318 -7.60 -8.96 28.14
C LEU A 318 -7.14 -7.66 27.44
N LEU A 319 -7.62 -6.54 27.94
CA LEU A 319 -7.25 -5.22 27.44
C LEU A 319 -5.80 -4.88 27.81
N GLU A 320 -5.33 -5.23 29.01
CA GLU A 320 -3.93 -5.09 29.39
C GLU A 320 -2.99 -5.97 28.56
N GLU A 321 -3.38 -7.22 28.31
CA GLU A 321 -2.61 -8.14 27.48
C GLU A 321 -2.44 -7.58 26.07
N ILE A 322 -3.52 -7.12 25.44
CA ILE A 322 -3.44 -6.58 24.08
C ILE A 322 -2.69 -5.25 24.01
N ARG A 323 -2.74 -4.42 25.07
CA ARG A 323 -1.90 -3.22 25.20
C ARG A 323 -0.43 -3.59 25.18
N GLY A 324 -0.02 -4.56 26.00
CA GLY A 324 1.36 -5.04 26.06
C GLY A 324 1.85 -5.58 24.71
N LEU A 325 0.98 -6.22 23.93
CA LEU A 325 1.30 -6.70 22.60
C LEU A 325 1.45 -5.61 21.55
N ILE A 326 0.71 -4.50 21.69
CA ILE A 326 0.69 -3.41 20.71
C ILE A 326 1.76 -2.36 20.99
N ASP A 327 2.14 -2.16 22.25
CA ASP A 327 3.07 -1.13 22.69
C ASP A 327 4.37 -1.05 21.86
N PRO A 328 5.06 -2.17 21.53
CA PRO A 328 6.27 -2.13 20.70
C PRO A 328 6.04 -1.62 19.27
N PHE A 329 4.78 -1.59 18.82
CA PHE A 329 4.35 -1.28 17.47
C PHE A 329 3.61 0.05 17.36
N VAL A 330 3.51 0.83 18.45
CA VAL A 330 2.90 2.17 18.44
C VAL A 330 3.89 3.21 18.95
N HIS A 331 4.24 4.17 18.09
CA HIS A 331 4.98 5.35 18.51
C HIS A 331 4.03 6.52 18.75
N VAL A 332 4.10 7.12 19.93
CA VAL A 332 3.24 8.23 20.35
C VAL A 332 4.05 9.52 20.51
N TYR A 333 3.50 10.66 20.07
CA TYR A 333 4.11 11.97 20.35
C TYR A 333 3.05 13.07 20.43
N ARG A 334 3.01 13.80 21.57
CA ARG A 334 2.01 14.84 21.89
C ARG A 334 0.55 14.42 21.72
N GLY A 335 0.29 13.14 21.45
CA GLY A 335 -1.00 12.49 21.53
C GLY A 335 -1.13 11.80 22.87
N SER A 336 -2.37 11.62 23.32
CA SER A 336 -2.65 10.80 24.48
C SER A 336 -2.66 9.34 24.04
N TYR A 337 -1.57 8.62 24.31
CA TYR A 337 -1.68 7.26 24.82
C TYR A 337 -1.32 7.34 26.31
N LYS A 338 -1.98 8.24 27.03
CA LYS A 338 -1.78 8.29 28.48
C LYS A 338 -2.57 7.14 29.07
N LEU A 339 -1.86 6.03 29.24
CA LEU A 339 -1.88 5.20 30.44
C LEU A 339 -2.12 6.13 31.65
N LEU A 340 -3.38 6.29 32.04
CA LEU A 340 -3.72 6.67 33.39
C LEU A 340 -3.38 5.45 34.23
N LEU A 341 -2.25 5.53 34.95
CA LEU A 341 -2.20 4.97 36.30
C LEU A 341 -3.22 5.73 37.15
#